data_AF-A0AAV3XKP1-F1
#
_entry.id   AF-A0AAV3XKP1-F1
#
_cell.length_a   1.000
_cell.length_b   1.000
_cell.length_c   1.000
_cell.angle_alpha   90.00
_cell.angle_beta   90.00
_cell.angle_gamma   90.00
#
_symmetry.space_group_name_H-M   'P 1'
#
loop_
_entity.id
_entity.type
_entity.pdbx_description
1 polymer ?
#
loop_
_entity_poly.entity_id
_entity_poly.type
_entity_poly.pdbx_seq_one_letter_code
_entity_poly.pdbx_strand_id
1 'polypeptide(L)'
;MYKREDLHLDPEACEVSYKGTLLRLYPKEYELLKLFLDHPNHVLSSAAIIERIWTDDSIPTENAVRTHIKGLRRKLKEAGAEDLIQTVHGLGYRLKPLSGNTTKSDNSLNSPLMKLLALHNMEYVIVDRDLIVKNFSPEVKKYSDYPRDLDIGKEVTLAFPELTGIESILLEILENQRPSFEIKEIARSCNSLRPDYINIYVMAEPTQEHSNQQLLVLFEDSSEKMVWKQQVVQQQNESYLLMIGSGDSESGN
;
A
#
# COMPACT_ATOMS: atom_id res chain seq x y z
N MET A 1 10.29 -17.79 9.01
CA MET A 1 11.51 -16.97 8.84
C MET A 1 11.18 -15.79 7.94
N TYR A 2 11.35 -14.56 8.42
CA TYR A 2 11.11 -13.34 7.64
C TYR A 2 12.45 -12.84 7.10
N LYS A 3 12.55 -12.62 5.79
CA LYS A 3 13.77 -12.13 5.14
C LYS A 3 13.45 -10.95 4.25
N ARG A 4 14.08 -9.80 4.52
CA ARG A 4 13.90 -8.57 3.76
C ARG A 4 15.25 -7.87 3.61
N GLU A 5 15.80 -7.87 2.40
CA GLU A 5 17.19 -7.47 2.12
C GLU A 5 18.17 -8.10 3.11
N ASP A 6 18.79 -7.26 3.94
CA ASP A 6 19.76 -7.63 4.94
C ASP A 6 19.15 -7.92 6.33
N LEU A 7 17.86 -7.59 6.52
CA LEU A 7 17.11 -7.84 7.76
C LEU A 7 16.55 -9.27 7.75
N HIS A 8 16.94 -10.04 8.76
CA HIS A 8 16.45 -11.38 9.02
C HIS A 8 15.82 -11.42 10.40
N LEU A 9 14.59 -11.92 10.47
CA LEU A 9 13.89 -12.17 11.73
C LEU A 9 13.53 -13.66 11.80
N ASP A 10 14.06 -14.31 12.82
CA ASP A 10 13.76 -15.69 13.16
C ASP A 10 12.71 -15.73 14.29
N PRO A 11 11.46 -16.16 13.98
CA PRO A 11 10.41 -16.29 14.97
C PRO A 11 10.57 -17.49 15.90
N GLU A 12 11.34 -18.52 15.53
CA GLU A 12 11.58 -19.68 16.40
C GLU A 12 12.70 -19.41 17.41
N ALA A 13 13.75 -18.70 16.97
CA ALA A 13 14.85 -18.29 17.83
C ALA A 13 14.59 -16.96 18.58
N CYS A 14 13.53 -16.22 18.23
CA CYS A 14 13.29 -14.84 18.69
C CYS A 14 14.48 -13.90 18.43
N GLU A 15 15.17 -14.12 17.32
CA GLU A 15 16.38 -13.37 16.95
C GLU A 15 16.12 -12.46 15.74
N VAL A 16 16.77 -11.30 15.76
CA VAL A 16 16.78 -10.36 14.64
C VAL A 16 18.22 -10.08 14.28
N SER A 17 18.55 -10.14 13.00
CA SER A 17 19.86 -9.72 12.51
C SER A 17 19.72 -8.80 11.30
N TYR A 18 20.67 -7.88 11.16
CA TYR A 18 20.77 -7.00 10.00
C TYR A 18 22.21 -7.06 9.48
N LYS A 19 22.38 -7.35 8.18
CA LYS A 19 23.70 -7.57 7.55
C LYS A 19 24.55 -8.60 8.30
N GLY A 20 23.91 -9.62 8.87
CA GLY A 20 24.57 -10.66 9.68
C GLY A 20 24.97 -10.22 11.10
N THR A 21 24.69 -8.98 11.52
CA THR A 21 24.90 -8.51 12.90
C THR A 21 23.62 -8.71 13.71
N LEU A 22 23.71 -9.31 14.89
CA LEU A 22 22.56 -9.58 15.76
C LEU A 22 22.06 -8.31 16.45
N LEU A 23 20.77 -8.00 16.33
CA LEU A 23 20.10 -6.88 16.99
C LEU A 23 19.39 -7.35 18.24
N ARG A 24 19.79 -6.79 19.40
CA ARG A 24 19.09 -7.02 20.67
C ARG A 24 17.88 -6.09 20.82
N LEU A 25 16.71 -6.57 20.43
CA LEU A 25 15.43 -5.87 20.61
C LEU A 25 14.79 -6.22 21.95
N TYR A 26 14.05 -5.29 22.54
CA TYR A 26 13.15 -5.60 23.67
C TYR A 26 11.91 -6.34 23.16
N PRO A 27 11.18 -7.09 24.01
CA PRO A 27 10.03 -7.90 23.57
C PRO A 27 9.00 -7.11 22.75
N LYS A 28 8.62 -5.92 23.22
CA LYS A 28 7.67 -5.04 22.50
C LYS A 28 8.24 -4.43 21.22
N GLU A 29 9.55 -4.19 21.16
CA GLU A 29 10.21 -3.71 19.93
C GLU A 29 10.28 -4.84 18.88
N TYR A 30 10.50 -6.08 19.33
CA TYR A 30 10.47 -7.26 18.49
C TYR A 30 9.06 -7.50 17.92
N GLU A 31 8.03 -7.45 18.77
CA GLU A 31 6.63 -7.58 18.35
C GLU A 31 6.24 -6.48 17.35
N LEU A 32 6.68 -5.23 17.58
CA LEU A 32 6.49 -4.13 16.61
C LEU A 32 7.16 -4.43 15.27
N LEU A 33 8.42 -4.87 15.29
CA LEU A 33 9.15 -5.17 14.05
C LEU A 33 8.49 -6.33 13.30
N LYS A 34 8.09 -7.37 14.01
CA LYS A 34 7.34 -8.50 13.45
C LYS A 34 6.03 -8.03 12.84
N LEU A 35 5.25 -7.21 13.56
CA LEU A 35 3.99 -6.67 13.07
C LEU A 35 4.16 -5.84 11.78
N PHE A 36 5.23 -5.03 11.69
CA PHE A 36 5.55 -4.30 10.47
C PHE A 36 6.03 -5.20 9.32
N LEU A 37 6.67 -6.33 9.62
CA LEU A 37 7.09 -7.33 8.62
C LEU A 37 5.92 -8.23 8.16
N ASP A 38 4.93 -8.47 9.02
CA ASP A 38 3.67 -9.15 8.69
C ASP A 38 2.76 -8.27 7.82
N HIS A 39 2.89 -6.94 7.93
CA HIS A 39 2.12 -5.96 7.16
C HIS A 39 3.03 -5.00 6.38
N PRO A 40 3.86 -5.52 5.46
CA PRO A 40 4.75 -4.67 4.66
C PRO A 40 3.88 -3.72 3.82
N ASN A 41 4.22 -2.43 3.82
CA ASN A 41 3.56 -1.35 3.08
C ASN A 41 2.23 -0.80 3.64
N HIS A 42 1.72 -1.33 4.74
CA HIS A 42 0.51 -0.79 5.39
C HIS A 42 0.85 0.29 6.44
N VAL A 43 -0.01 1.32 6.52
CA VAL A 43 0.02 2.29 7.62
C VAL A 43 -0.77 1.72 8.78
N LEU A 44 -0.07 1.35 9.84
CA LEU A 44 -0.68 0.90 11.09
C LEU A 44 -0.89 2.10 12.01
N SER A 45 -2.15 2.36 12.35
CA SER A 45 -2.50 3.39 13.32
C SER A 45 -2.00 3.03 14.72
N SER A 46 -1.78 4.04 15.56
CA SER A 46 -1.39 3.81 16.96
C SER A 46 -2.38 2.89 17.69
N ALA A 47 -3.68 3.03 17.42
CA ALA A 47 -4.72 2.19 17.98
C ALA A 47 -4.63 0.73 17.49
N ALA A 48 -4.42 0.53 16.18
CA ALA A 48 -4.28 -0.80 15.58
C ALA A 48 -3.03 -1.54 16.07
N ILE A 49 -1.95 -0.79 16.37
CA ILE A 49 -0.73 -1.33 16.98
C ILE A 49 -0.99 -1.74 18.44
N ILE A 50 -1.69 -0.90 19.20
CA ILE A 50 -2.06 -1.18 20.60
C ILE A 50 -2.86 -2.48 20.69
N GLU A 51 -3.93 -2.59 19.91
CA GLU A 51 -4.83 -3.75 19.90
C GLU A 51 -4.11 -5.08 19.63
N ARG A 52 -3.08 -5.06 18.77
CA ARG A 52 -2.36 -6.27 18.35
C ARG A 52 -1.19 -6.67 19.24
N ILE A 53 -0.53 -5.70 19.87
CA ILE A 53 0.71 -5.92 20.63
C ILE A 53 0.44 -5.91 22.14
N TRP A 54 -0.55 -5.16 22.60
CA TRP A 54 -0.93 -5.07 24.01
C TRP A 54 -2.31 -5.70 24.20
N THR A 55 -2.32 -7.03 24.31
CA THR A 55 -3.53 -7.84 24.60
C THR A 55 -3.76 -8.06 26.10
N ASP A 56 -2.93 -7.50 26.97
CA ASP A 56 -2.99 -7.65 28.43
C ASP A 56 -3.72 -6.44 29.06
N ASP A 57 -4.28 -6.58 30.28
CA ASP A 57 -5.15 -5.60 30.97
C ASP A 57 -4.57 -4.19 31.19
N SER A 58 -3.31 -3.95 30.79
CA SER A 58 -2.76 -2.60 30.71
C SER A 58 -3.31 -1.90 29.47
N ILE A 59 -4.00 -0.77 29.63
CA ILE A 59 -4.36 0.11 28.50
C ILE A 59 -3.12 0.96 28.17
N PRO A 60 -2.26 0.58 27.20
CA PRO A 60 -1.18 1.48 26.80
C PRO A 60 -1.77 2.73 26.17
N THR A 61 -1.07 3.86 26.35
CA THR A 61 -1.37 5.08 25.62
C THR A 61 -0.60 5.11 24.30
N GLU A 62 -1.05 5.92 23.35
CA GLU A 62 -0.33 6.21 22.10
C GLU A 62 1.14 6.64 22.34
N ASN A 63 1.42 7.25 23.49
CA ASN A 63 2.77 7.62 23.90
C ASN A 63 3.68 6.41 24.17
N ALA A 64 3.14 5.29 24.63
CA ALA A 64 3.88 4.05 24.80
C ALA A 64 4.35 3.51 23.44
N VAL A 65 3.44 3.46 22.45
CA VAL A 65 3.76 3.09 21.06
C VAL A 65 4.88 3.97 20.50
N ARG A 66 4.75 5.30 20.64
CA ARG A 66 5.78 6.27 20.22
C ARG A 66 7.15 5.98 20.84
N THR A 67 7.17 5.65 22.12
CA THR A 67 8.41 5.36 22.87
C THR A 67 9.09 4.11 22.35
N HIS A 68 8.34 3.02 22.16
CA HIS A 68 8.88 1.77 21.63
C HIS A 68 9.32 1.89 20.16
N ILE A 69 8.59 2.63 19.32
CA ILE A 69 9.00 2.92 17.94
C ILE A 69 10.30 3.72 17.91
N LYS A 70 10.47 4.69 18.81
CA LYS A 70 11.72 5.46 18.93
C LYS A 70 12.88 4.57 19.35
N GLY A 71 12.66 3.66 20.30
CA GLY A 71 13.65 2.67 20.73
C GLY A 71 14.07 1.73 19.59
N LEU A 72 13.09 1.16 18.89
CA LEU A 72 13.30 0.30 17.73
C LEU A 72 14.08 1.01 16.62
N ARG A 73 13.69 2.24 16.26
CA ARG A 73 14.42 3.04 15.25
C ARG A 73 15.88 3.29 15.63
N ARG A 74 16.14 3.61 16.90
CA ARG A 74 17.51 3.84 17.39
C ARG A 74 18.37 2.58 17.20
N LYS A 75 17.87 1.41 17.59
CA LYS A 75 18.59 0.14 17.46
C LYS A 75 18.80 -0.29 16.01
N LEU A 76 17.79 -0.07 15.15
CA LEU A 76 17.91 -0.31 13.71
C LEU A 76 18.97 0.62 13.10
N LYS A 77 18.97 1.90 13.49
CA LYS A 77 19.97 2.87 13.05
C LYS A 77 21.39 2.51 13.49
N GLU A 78 21.56 2.07 14.74
CA GLU A 78 22.86 1.59 15.27
C GLU A 78 23.40 0.40 14.47
N ALA A 79 22.51 -0.46 13.94
CA ALA A 79 22.88 -1.56 13.06
C ALA A 79 23.13 -1.15 11.59
N GLY A 80 22.97 0.12 11.23
CA GLY A 80 23.13 0.61 9.86
C GLY A 80 21.87 0.46 8.99
N ALA A 81 20.72 0.23 9.60
CA ALA A 81 19.41 0.19 8.95
C ALA A 81 18.69 1.53 9.16
N GLU A 82 19.06 2.55 8.38
CA GLU A 82 18.44 3.87 8.47
C GLU A 82 17.02 3.90 7.91
N ASP A 83 16.13 4.60 8.61
CA ASP A 83 14.77 4.94 8.18
C ASP A 83 13.85 3.78 7.78
N LEU A 84 14.07 2.57 8.31
CA LEU A 84 13.20 1.41 8.06
C LEU A 84 11.73 1.64 8.43
N ILE A 85 11.45 2.43 9.47
CA ILE A 85 10.07 2.70 9.93
C ILE A 85 9.76 4.16 9.71
N GLN A 86 8.74 4.48 8.92
CA GLN A 86 8.29 5.83 8.61
C GLN A 86 7.06 6.21 9.45
N THR A 87 7.00 7.48 9.89
CA THR A 87 5.80 8.06 10.52
C THR A 87 4.97 8.75 9.45
N VAL A 88 3.72 8.34 9.29
CA VAL A 88 2.73 9.01 8.44
C VAL A 88 1.88 9.90 9.34
N HIS A 89 2.06 11.21 9.24
CA HIS A 89 1.44 12.16 10.17
C HIS A 89 -0.08 12.07 10.10
N GLY A 90 -0.72 11.96 11.27
CA GLY A 90 -2.18 11.83 11.39
C GLY A 90 -2.75 10.42 11.10
N LEU A 91 -1.95 9.50 10.55
CA LEU A 91 -2.41 8.16 10.18
C LEU A 91 -1.72 7.03 10.96
N GLY A 92 -0.42 7.15 11.26
CA GLY A 92 0.30 6.17 12.07
C GLY A 92 1.72 5.88 11.59
N TYR A 93 2.08 4.59 11.55
CA TYR A 93 3.44 4.13 11.27
C TYR A 93 3.44 3.05 10.21
N ARG A 94 4.47 3.02 9.37
CA ARG A 94 4.64 1.98 8.36
C ARG A 94 6.09 1.56 8.22
N LEU A 95 6.31 0.35 7.73
CA LEU A 95 7.61 -0.06 7.22
C LEU A 95 7.85 0.68 5.89
N LYS A 96 8.98 1.38 5.78
CA LYS A 96 9.42 2.06 4.55
C LYS A 96 9.55 1.00 3.45
N PRO A 97 9.11 1.25 2.20
CA PRO A 97 9.21 0.27 1.12
C PRO A 97 10.66 0.10 0.67
N LEU A 98 10.98 -1.00 0.00
CA LEU A 98 12.34 -1.24 -0.50
C LEU A 98 12.56 -0.34 -1.71
N SER A 99 13.12 0.85 -1.47
CA SER A 99 13.59 1.68 -2.57
C SER A 99 14.86 1.05 -3.13
N GLY A 100 14.69 0.17 -4.12
CA GLY A 100 15.82 -0.39 -4.86
C GLY A 100 16.70 0.73 -5.39
N ASN A 101 18.00 0.69 -5.07
CA ASN A 101 18.99 1.56 -5.69
C ASN A 101 18.91 1.40 -7.21
N THR A 102 18.27 2.35 -7.89
CA THR A 102 18.44 2.56 -9.32
C THR A 102 19.16 3.89 -9.51
N THR A 103 20.33 3.75 -10.11
CA THR A 103 21.21 4.76 -10.66
C THR A 103 20.47 5.86 -11.42
N LYS A 104 20.87 7.11 -11.14
CA LYS A 104 20.71 8.34 -11.93
C LYS A 104 20.26 8.14 -13.40
N SER A 105 19.05 8.60 -13.70
CA SER A 105 18.59 9.45 -14.84
C SER A 105 17.07 9.34 -14.77
N ASP A 106 16.28 10.31 -14.31
CA ASP A 106 16.08 11.63 -14.86
C ASP A 106 15.51 12.58 -13.79
N ASN A 107 15.58 13.88 -14.06
CA ASN A 107 15.08 14.99 -13.24
C ASN A 107 13.55 14.96 -12.91
N SER A 108 12.82 13.87 -13.18
CA SER A 108 11.38 13.71 -12.88
C SER A 108 11.06 13.54 -11.38
N LEU A 109 11.99 12.97 -10.59
CA LEU A 109 11.82 12.74 -9.14
C LEU A 109 11.82 14.02 -8.28
N ASN A 110 12.14 15.18 -8.84
CA ASN A 110 12.06 16.47 -8.16
C ASN A 110 10.68 17.15 -8.27
N SER A 111 9.73 16.54 -8.99
CA SER A 111 8.39 17.08 -9.13
C SER A 111 7.62 17.07 -7.79
N PRO A 112 7.00 18.20 -7.37
CA PRO A 112 6.09 18.25 -6.22
C PRO A 112 5.00 17.18 -6.27
N LEU A 113 4.57 16.80 -7.47
CA LEU A 113 3.59 15.74 -7.69
C LEU A 113 4.08 14.38 -7.19
N MET A 114 5.34 14.01 -7.48
CA MET A 114 5.91 12.74 -7.04
C MET A 114 6.03 12.65 -5.52
N LYS A 115 6.37 13.78 -4.87
CA LYS A 115 6.37 13.87 -3.40
C LYS A 115 4.96 13.74 -2.82
N LEU A 116 3.95 14.31 -3.49
CA LEU A 116 2.56 14.24 -3.07
C LEU A 116 1.99 12.82 -3.22
N LEU A 117 2.25 12.16 -4.35
CA LEU A 117 1.85 10.76 -4.57
C LEU A 117 2.50 9.82 -3.53
N ALA A 118 3.78 10.02 -3.22
CA ALA A 118 4.48 9.28 -2.18
C ALA A 118 3.91 9.54 -0.76
N LEU A 119 3.33 10.73 -0.52
CA LEU A 119 2.68 11.08 0.74
C LEU A 119 1.33 10.34 0.91
N HIS A 120 0.63 10.10 -0.19
CA HIS A 120 -0.67 9.44 -0.23
C HIS A 120 -0.59 7.92 -0.47
N ASN A 121 0.59 7.31 -0.38
CA ASN A 121 0.82 5.89 -0.67
C ASN A 121 0.29 5.45 -2.05
N MET A 122 0.23 6.38 -3.01
CA MET A 122 -0.15 6.07 -4.38
C MET A 122 1.07 5.60 -5.15
N GLU A 123 0.93 4.45 -5.80
CA GLU A 123 1.93 3.95 -6.73
C GLU A 123 1.59 4.43 -8.14
N TYR A 124 2.57 4.47 -9.05
CA TYR A 124 2.35 4.99 -10.39
C TYR A 124 3.09 4.21 -11.46
N VAL A 125 2.58 4.29 -12.69
CA VAL A 125 3.27 3.94 -13.93
C VAL A 125 3.09 5.09 -14.90
N ILE A 126 4.17 5.53 -15.52
CA ILE A 126 4.15 6.47 -16.63
C ILE A 126 4.34 5.68 -17.91
N VAL A 127 3.43 5.87 -18.86
CA VAL A 127 3.45 5.22 -20.16
C VAL A 127 3.36 6.24 -21.28
N ASP A 128 3.90 5.90 -22.45
CA ASP A 128 3.73 6.71 -23.65
C ASP A 128 2.42 6.37 -24.40
N ARG A 129 2.25 6.95 -25.60
CA ARG A 129 1.08 6.75 -26.45
C ARG A 129 0.89 5.30 -26.90
N ASP A 130 1.98 4.55 -27.00
CA ASP A 130 1.97 3.14 -27.39
C ASP A 130 1.84 2.22 -26.15
N LEU A 131 1.49 2.80 -25.00
CA LEU A 131 1.35 2.12 -23.71
C LEU A 131 2.63 1.43 -23.24
N ILE A 132 3.78 1.94 -23.69
CA ILE A 132 5.10 1.45 -23.29
C ILE A 132 5.53 2.17 -22.01
N VAL A 133 5.95 1.37 -21.03
CA VAL A 133 6.39 1.85 -19.72
C VAL A 133 7.66 2.70 -19.86
N LYS A 134 7.55 3.97 -19.47
CA LYS A 134 8.69 4.90 -19.39
C LYS A 134 9.29 4.96 -17.99
N ASN A 135 8.44 4.95 -16.98
CA ASN A 135 8.83 5.05 -15.58
C ASN A 135 7.74 4.43 -14.70
N PHE A 136 8.07 4.02 -13.47
CA PHE A 136 7.09 3.51 -12.52
C PHE A 136 7.63 3.59 -11.09
N SER A 137 6.71 3.58 -10.11
CA SER A 137 7.08 3.57 -8.71
C SER A 137 7.50 2.17 -8.23
N PRO A 138 8.42 2.07 -7.25
CA PRO A 138 9.03 0.78 -6.88
C PRO A 138 8.04 -0.30 -6.45
N GLU A 139 6.96 0.10 -5.77
CA GLU A 139 6.01 -0.84 -5.18
C GLU A 139 4.80 -1.11 -6.08
N VAL A 140 4.71 -0.49 -7.27
CA VAL A 140 3.57 -0.70 -8.17
C VAL A 140 3.46 -2.16 -8.64
N LYS A 141 4.59 -2.89 -8.64
CA LYS A 141 4.64 -4.31 -8.97
C LYS A 141 3.72 -5.17 -8.10
N LYS A 142 3.43 -4.76 -6.86
CA LYS A 142 2.51 -5.50 -5.98
C LYS A 142 1.06 -5.50 -6.49
N TYR A 143 0.71 -4.55 -7.35
CA TYR A 143 -0.62 -4.39 -7.92
C TYR A 143 -0.79 -5.09 -9.27
N SER A 144 0.28 -5.71 -9.79
CA SER A 144 0.33 -6.40 -11.08
C SER A 144 0.06 -7.90 -10.92
N ASP A 145 -0.70 -8.48 -11.84
CA ASP A 145 -0.86 -9.94 -11.94
C ASP A 145 0.43 -10.64 -12.41
N TYR A 146 1.25 -9.92 -13.18
CA TYR A 146 2.49 -10.41 -13.77
C TYR A 146 3.65 -9.43 -13.46
N PRO A 147 4.13 -9.38 -12.20
CA PRO A 147 5.14 -8.39 -11.77
C PRO A 147 6.50 -8.53 -12.47
N ARG A 148 6.76 -9.68 -13.09
CA ARG A 148 7.97 -9.94 -13.90
C ARG A 148 7.90 -9.28 -15.28
N ASP A 149 6.69 -8.97 -15.74
CA ASP A 149 6.45 -8.36 -17.04
C ASP A 149 6.35 -6.84 -16.96
N LEU A 150 6.37 -6.27 -15.75
CA LEU A 150 6.56 -4.85 -15.55
C LEU A 150 8.04 -4.46 -15.59
N ASP A 151 8.46 -3.90 -16.72
CA ASP A 151 9.79 -3.33 -16.93
C ASP A 151 9.77 -2.14 -17.90
N ILE A 152 10.78 -1.28 -17.83
CA ILE A 152 10.90 -0.12 -18.73
C ILE A 152 11.05 -0.63 -20.18
N GLY A 153 10.30 -0.02 -21.10
CA GLY A 153 10.31 -0.42 -22.51
C GLY A 153 9.40 -1.61 -22.85
N LYS A 154 8.69 -2.18 -21.87
CA LYS A 154 7.64 -3.18 -22.09
C LYS A 154 6.26 -2.53 -22.14
N GLU A 155 5.31 -3.27 -22.72
CA GLU A 155 3.90 -2.88 -22.75
C GLU A 155 3.27 -3.03 -21.35
N VAL A 156 2.57 -2.01 -20.89
CA VAL A 156 1.99 -1.96 -19.53
C VAL A 156 0.83 -2.95 -19.35
N THR A 157 0.11 -3.28 -20.42
CA THR A 157 -1.06 -4.17 -20.43
C THR A 157 -0.71 -5.60 -20.01
N LEU A 158 0.53 -6.03 -20.24
CA LEU A 158 1.04 -7.32 -19.78
C LEU A 158 1.06 -7.41 -18.25
N ALA A 159 1.40 -6.30 -17.59
CA ALA A 159 1.42 -6.20 -16.13
C ALA A 159 0.05 -5.83 -15.55
N PHE A 160 -0.74 -5.05 -16.28
CA PHE A 160 -2.02 -4.48 -15.87
C PHE A 160 -3.08 -4.68 -16.98
N PRO A 161 -3.71 -5.86 -17.04
CA PRO A 161 -4.66 -6.19 -18.11
C PRO A 161 -5.92 -5.31 -18.11
N GLU A 162 -6.20 -4.57 -17.03
CA GLU A 162 -7.32 -3.61 -16.93
C GLU A 162 -7.22 -2.46 -17.93
N LEU A 163 -6.01 -2.21 -18.43
CA LEU A 163 -5.76 -1.20 -19.44
C LEU A 163 -6.07 -1.70 -20.87
N THR A 164 -6.33 -3.00 -21.02
CA THR A 164 -6.72 -3.61 -22.30
C THR A 164 -8.17 -3.29 -22.63
N GLY A 165 -8.45 -2.90 -23.88
CA GLY A 165 -9.79 -2.58 -24.37
C GLY A 165 -10.28 -1.16 -24.05
N ILE A 166 -9.49 -0.37 -23.33
CA ILE A 166 -9.78 1.05 -23.04
C ILE A 166 -8.84 2.01 -23.79
N GLU A 167 -8.10 1.53 -24.78
CA GLU A 167 -7.05 2.28 -25.49
C GLU A 167 -7.59 3.56 -26.14
N SER A 168 -8.81 3.52 -26.69
CA SER A 168 -9.48 4.69 -27.25
C SER A 168 -9.67 5.81 -26.21
N ILE A 169 -10.02 5.45 -24.97
CA ILE A 169 -10.19 6.40 -23.86
C ILE A 169 -8.83 6.98 -23.44
N LEU A 170 -7.79 6.15 -23.44
CA LEU A 170 -6.44 6.58 -23.12
C LEU A 170 -5.91 7.58 -24.18
N LEU A 171 -6.22 7.35 -25.45
CA LEU A 171 -5.92 8.28 -26.54
C LEU A 171 -6.68 9.60 -26.40
N GLU A 172 -7.97 9.58 -26.02
CA GLU A 172 -8.75 10.79 -25.74
C GLU A 172 -8.13 11.64 -24.62
N ILE A 173 -7.57 11.00 -23.59
CA ILE A 173 -6.87 11.69 -22.50
C ILE A 173 -5.59 12.36 -23.00
N LEU A 174 -4.79 11.65 -23.81
CA LEU A 174 -3.61 12.21 -24.43
C LEU A 174 -3.95 13.39 -25.35
N GLU A 175 -5.05 13.31 -26.08
CA GLU A 175 -5.54 14.38 -26.96
C GLU A 175 -6.21 15.54 -26.21
N ASN A 176 -6.18 15.55 -24.87
CA ASN A 176 -6.84 16.52 -24.00
C ASN A 176 -8.35 16.65 -24.21
N GLN A 177 -8.99 15.64 -24.83
CA GLN A 177 -10.44 15.59 -24.98
C GLN A 177 -11.11 15.15 -23.68
N ARG A 178 -10.37 14.43 -22.83
CA ARG A 178 -10.82 13.95 -21.52
C ARG A 178 -9.77 14.27 -20.45
N PRO A 179 -10.16 14.78 -19.27
CA PRO A 179 -9.20 15.15 -18.22
C PRO A 179 -8.60 13.93 -17.50
N SER A 180 -9.41 12.89 -17.27
CA SER A 180 -8.99 11.67 -16.59
C SER A 180 -9.97 10.51 -16.81
N PHE A 181 -9.51 9.31 -16.47
CA PHE A 181 -10.30 8.09 -16.40
C PHE A 181 -10.01 7.37 -15.08
N GLU A 182 -11.01 6.69 -14.52
CA GLU A 182 -10.86 5.95 -13.28
C GLU A 182 -11.52 4.59 -13.39
N ILE A 183 -10.85 3.58 -12.83
CA ILE A 183 -11.40 2.25 -12.61
C ILE A 183 -11.34 2.03 -11.10
N LYS A 184 -12.52 1.90 -10.48
CA LYS A 184 -12.63 1.76 -9.03
C LYS A 184 -12.92 0.32 -8.65
N GLU A 185 -12.54 -0.04 -7.43
CA GLU A 185 -13.04 -1.25 -6.77
C GLU A 185 -12.62 -2.56 -7.47
N ILE A 186 -11.48 -2.58 -8.17
CA ILE A 186 -10.98 -3.78 -8.85
C ILE A 186 -10.45 -4.76 -7.81
N ALA A 187 -11.04 -5.95 -7.74
CA ALA A 187 -10.58 -7.01 -6.84
C ALA A 187 -9.42 -7.80 -7.47
N ARG A 188 -8.33 -7.96 -6.72
CA ARG A 188 -7.21 -8.87 -7.04
C ARG A 188 -7.25 -10.11 -6.17
N SER A 189 -6.98 -11.25 -6.78
CA SER A 189 -7.11 -12.59 -6.19
C SER A 189 -5.76 -13.27 -5.92
N CYS A 190 -4.69 -12.51 -5.69
CA CYS A 190 -3.38 -13.10 -5.34
C CYS A 190 -3.40 -13.80 -3.96
N ASN A 191 -4.40 -13.54 -3.12
CA ASN A 191 -4.61 -14.25 -1.86
C ASN A 191 -6.10 -14.56 -1.64
N SER A 192 -6.48 -15.84 -1.68
CA SER A 192 -7.88 -16.30 -1.60
C SER A 192 -8.58 -16.03 -0.26
N LEU A 193 -7.84 -15.56 0.76
CA LEU A 193 -8.38 -15.22 2.09
C LEU A 193 -8.68 -13.73 2.27
N ARG A 194 -8.09 -12.84 1.47
CA ARG A 194 -8.35 -11.38 1.46
C ARG A 194 -8.08 -10.81 0.07
N PRO A 195 -9.11 -10.46 -0.72
CA PRO A 195 -8.90 -9.79 -1.99
C PRO A 195 -8.34 -8.38 -1.76
N ASP A 196 -7.28 -8.04 -2.48
CA ASP A 196 -6.75 -6.67 -2.50
C ASP A 196 -7.60 -5.84 -3.47
N TYR A 197 -8.17 -4.74 -3.01
CA TYR A 197 -8.98 -3.87 -3.85
C TYR A 197 -8.17 -2.67 -4.30
N ILE A 198 -8.17 -2.41 -5.60
CA ILE A 198 -7.34 -1.37 -6.21
C ILE A 198 -8.23 -0.38 -6.95
N ASN A 199 -7.95 0.91 -6.77
CA ASN A 199 -8.42 1.96 -7.66
C ASN A 199 -7.28 2.36 -8.61
N ILE A 200 -7.59 2.45 -9.89
CA ILE A 200 -6.70 2.90 -10.94
C ILE A 200 -7.20 4.24 -11.44
N TYR A 201 -6.32 5.24 -11.52
CA TYR A 201 -6.62 6.55 -12.09
C TYR A 201 -5.66 6.82 -13.24
N VAL A 202 -6.16 7.29 -14.38
CA VAL A 202 -5.36 7.60 -15.56
C VAL A 202 -5.58 9.05 -15.95
N MET A 203 -4.49 9.77 -16.18
CA MET A 203 -4.50 11.19 -16.54
C MET A 203 -3.29 11.51 -17.42
N ALA A 204 -3.34 12.62 -18.15
CA ALA A 204 -2.16 13.11 -18.85
C ALA A 204 -1.12 13.61 -17.83
N GLU A 205 0.16 13.29 -18.05
CA GLU A 205 1.24 13.87 -17.27
C GLU A 205 1.32 15.38 -17.56
N PRO A 206 1.38 16.25 -16.52
CA PRO A 206 1.48 17.68 -16.71
C PRO A 206 2.90 18.08 -17.14
N THR A 207 3.22 17.85 -18.41
CA THR A 207 4.53 18.15 -19.02
C THR A 207 4.43 19.42 -19.88
N GLN A 208 5.49 20.26 -19.90
CA GLN A 208 5.48 21.54 -20.62
C GLN A 208 5.60 21.42 -22.15
N GLU A 209 5.93 20.24 -22.67
CA GLU A 209 6.10 19.99 -24.12
C GLU A 209 4.96 19.11 -24.66
N HIS A 210 4.13 19.69 -25.54
CA HIS A 210 2.99 19.00 -26.17
C HIS A 210 3.36 17.80 -27.05
N SER A 211 4.61 17.68 -27.51
CA SER A 211 5.00 16.59 -28.44
C SER A 211 5.30 15.26 -27.74
N ASN A 212 5.48 15.29 -26.41
CA ASN A 212 5.84 14.11 -25.61
C ASN A 212 4.82 13.88 -24.47
N GLN A 213 3.53 14.02 -24.80
CA GLN A 213 2.46 13.75 -23.85
C GLN A 213 2.48 12.27 -23.45
N GLN A 214 2.55 12.04 -22.14
CA GLN A 214 2.58 10.73 -21.51
C GLN A 214 1.34 10.57 -20.63
N LEU A 215 0.97 9.32 -20.35
CA LEU A 215 -0.08 8.99 -19.42
C LEU A 215 0.53 8.64 -18.07
N LEU A 216 -0.03 9.23 -17.03
CA LEU A 216 0.21 8.90 -15.64
C LEU A 216 -0.92 7.98 -15.16
N VAL A 217 -0.57 6.73 -14.86
CA VAL A 217 -1.46 5.74 -14.27
C VAL A 217 -1.13 5.65 -12.78
N LEU A 218 -2.10 5.89 -11.91
CA LEU A 218 -1.98 5.88 -10.46
C LEU A 218 -2.74 4.68 -9.88
N PHE A 219 -2.20 4.08 -8.83
CA PHE A 219 -2.74 2.92 -8.14
C PHE A 219 -2.90 3.25 -6.65
N GLU A 220 -4.13 3.11 -6.15
CA GLU A 220 -4.48 3.32 -4.75
C GLU A 220 -5.04 2.01 -4.17
N ASP A 221 -4.52 1.60 -3.01
CA ASP A 221 -5.11 0.53 -2.22
C ASP A 221 -6.43 1.01 -1.57
N SER A 222 -7.51 0.32 -1.88
CA SER A 222 -8.86 0.60 -1.38
C SER A 222 -9.43 -0.54 -0.52
N SER A 223 -8.59 -1.50 -0.14
CA SER A 223 -8.99 -2.72 0.56
C SER A 223 -9.67 -2.43 1.90
N GLU A 224 -9.13 -1.50 2.70
CA GLU A 224 -9.78 -1.12 3.97
C GLU A 224 -11.15 -0.49 3.74
N LYS A 225 -11.27 0.45 2.79
CA LYS A 225 -12.56 1.08 2.45
C LYS A 225 -13.60 0.02 2.07
N MET A 226 -13.18 -1.04 1.40
CA MET A 226 -14.05 -2.15 1.02
C MET A 226 -14.48 -3.04 2.16
N VAL A 227 -13.57 -3.38 3.07
CA VAL A 227 -13.92 -4.15 4.29
C VAL A 227 -14.96 -3.37 5.11
N TRP A 228 -14.76 -2.07 5.29
CA TRP A 228 -15.73 -1.20 5.96
C TRP A 228 -17.08 -1.17 5.22
N LYS A 229 -17.07 -1.02 3.89
CA LYS A 229 -18.29 -1.02 3.06
C LYS A 229 -19.06 -2.34 3.20
N GLN A 230 -18.36 -3.48 3.20
CA GLN A 230 -18.97 -4.80 3.41
C GLN A 230 -19.53 -4.97 4.82
N GLN A 231 -18.81 -4.54 5.86
CA GLN A 231 -19.30 -4.58 7.25
C GLN A 231 -20.57 -3.74 7.45
N VAL A 232 -20.61 -2.54 6.86
CA VAL A 232 -21.79 -1.67 6.92
C VAL A 232 -22.99 -2.33 6.21
N VAL A 233 -22.77 -2.89 5.01
CA VAL A 233 -23.83 -3.63 4.29
C VAL A 233 -24.31 -4.83 5.10
N GLN A 234 -23.39 -5.56 5.73
CA GLN A 234 -23.74 -6.71 6.56
C GLN A 234 -24.57 -6.30 7.79
N GLN A 235 -24.17 -5.23 8.50
CA GLN A 235 -24.95 -4.71 9.64
C GLN A 235 -26.34 -4.23 9.23
N GLN A 236 -26.47 -3.59 8.06
CA GLN A 236 -27.78 -3.19 7.53
C GLN A 236 -28.66 -4.39 7.20
N ASN A 237 -28.10 -5.42 6.57
CA ASN A 237 -28.82 -6.64 6.25
C ASN A 237 -29.26 -7.39 7.53
N GLU A 238 -28.39 -7.50 8.53
CA GLU A 238 -28.71 -8.10 9.83
C GLU A 238 -29.80 -7.32 10.57
N SER A 239 -29.72 -5.99 10.58
CA SER A 239 -30.74 -5.11 11.17
C SER A 239 -32.10 -5.25 10.47
N TYR A 240 -32.10 -5.38 9.14
CA TYR A 240 -33.30 -5.60 8.35
C TYR A 240 -33.94 -6.97 8.66
N LEU A 241 -33.13 -8.02 8.77
CA LEU A 241 -33.61 -9.36 9.13
C LEU A 241 -34.26 -9.40 10.52
N LEU A 242 -33.68 -8.70 11.50
CA LEU A 242 -34.22 -8.59 12.86
C LEU A 242 -35.55 -7.84 12.90
N MET A 243 -35.70 -6.78 12.10
CA MET A 243 -36.97 -6.05 11.99
C MET A 243 -38.09 -6.94 11.44
N ILE A 244 -37.80 -7.76 10.42
CA ILE A 244 -38.77 -8.71 9.86
C ILE A 244 -39.12 -9.80 10.87
N GLY A 245 -38.12 -10.40 11.52
CA GLY A 245 -38.34 -11.46 12.51
C GLY A 245 -39.10 -11.02 13.77
N SER A 246 -39.07 -9.72 14.11
CA SER A 246 -39.82 -9.17 15.25
C SER A 246 -41.29 -8.85 14.92
N GLY A 247 -41.64 -8.74 13.63
CA GLY A 247 -43.00 -8.44 13.18
C GLY A 247 -43.93 -9.67 13.16
N ASP A 248 -43.37 -10.88 13.03
CA ASP A 248 -44.16 -12.11 12.92
C ASP A 248 -44.59 -12.69 14.29
N SER A 249 -44.07 -12.17 15.42
CA SER A 249 -44.42 -12.63 16.77
C SER A 249 -45.68 -11.99 17.38
N GLU A 250 -46.31 -11.02 16.72
CA GLU A 250 -47.53 -10.34 17.25
C GLU A 250 -48.85 -10.78 16.59
N SER A 251 -48.85 -11.76 15.68
CA SER A 251 -50.05 -12.21 14.96
C SER A 251 -50.51 -13.64 15.29
N GLY A 252 -50.37 -14.05 16.55
CA GLY A 252 -50.87 -15.33 17.05
C GLY A 252 -51.45 -15.22 18.45
N ASN A 253 -52.64 -14.64 18.57
CA ASN A 253 -53.50 -14.76 19.76
C ASN A 253 -54.97 -14.84 19.34
#